data_AF-A0A8H4QR15-F1
#
_entry.id   AF-A0A8H4QR15-F1
#
_cell.length_a   1.000
_cell.length_b   1.000
_cell.length_c   1.000
_cell.angle_alpha   90.00
_cell.angle_beta   90.00
_cell.angle_gamma   90.00
#
_symmetry.space_group_name_H-M   'P 1'
#
loop_
_entity.id
_entity.type
_entity.pdbx_description
1 polymer ?
#
loop_
_entity_poly.entity_id
_entity_poly.type
_entity_poly.pdbx_seq_one_letter_code
_entity_poly.pdbx_strand_id
1 'polypeptide(L)'
;MYSITNILAMALAFSTVAVATVTPNNAGAKNVGLGTGAQFITGGCVSNADCSSACCANNGLGAGVCSAEAAALQNGKEGCGFVDPNSAATIAAAKAQVQKQGFRRVVRESEAEE
;
A
#
# COMPACT_ATOMS: atom_id res chain seq x y z
N MET A 1 -3.08 -57.28 16.21
CA MET A 1 -3.15 -56.78 14.83
C MET A 1 -3.61 -55.31 14.91
N TYR A 2 -2.66 -54.38 15.13
CA TYR A 2 -2.94 -52.94 15.18
C TYR A 2 -2.93 -52.39 13.75
N SER A 3 -4.02 -51.76 13.33
CA SER A 3 -4.23 -51.28 11.97
C SER A 3 -3.31 -50.09 11.66
N ILE A 4 -2.39 -50.27 10.70
CA ILE A 4 -1.28 -49.36 10.34
C ILE A 4 -1.76 -48.19 9.45
N THR A 5 -3.07 -48.00 9.28
CA THR A 5 -3.62 -47.04 8.30
C THR A 5 -3.68 -45.57 8.74
N ASN A 6 -3.23 -45.23 9.96
CA ASN A 6 -3.25 -43.85 10.48
C ASN A 6 -1.94 -43.06 10.31
N ILE A 7 -1.03 -43.47 9.43
CA ILE A 7 0.22 -42.73 9.15
C ILE A 7 0.04 -41.71 8.00
N LEU A 8 -1.09 -41.74 7.28
CA LEU A 8 -1.38 -40.79 6.20
C LEU A 8 -2.02 -39.46 6.67
N ALA A 9 -1.72 -39.04 7.89
CA ALA A 9 -2.04 -37.71 8.41
C ALA A 9 -0.75 -36.98 8.77
N MET A 10 0.26 -37.04 7.89
CA MET A 10 1.47 -36.23 8.06
C MET A 10 1.16 -34.79 7.66
N ALA A 11 1.00 -33.99 8.72
CA ALA A 11 0.87 -32.56 8.76
C ALA A 11 1.79 -31.83 7.78
N LEU A 12 1.18 -31.15 6.81
CA LEU A 12 1.75 -29.95 6.20
C LEU A 12 0.98 -28.74 6.75
N ALA A 13 1.20 -28.45 8.02
CA ALA A 13 0.86 -27.14 8.57
C ALA A 13 1.91 -26.16 8.05
N PHE A 14 1.70 -25.61 6.84
CA PHE A 14 2.44 -24.46 6.39
C PHE A 14 2.04 -23.28 7.29
N SER A 15 2.87 -22.97 8.27
CA SER A 15 2.74 -21.74 9.06
C SER A 15 2.91 -20.56 8.11
N THR A 16 1.85 -19.76 7.93
CA THR A 16 1.92 -18.52 7.14
C THR A 16 2.83 -17.54 7.85
N VAL A 17 4.06 -17.39 7.36
CA VAL A 17 4.96 -16.32 7.77
C VAL A 17 4.37 -14.99 7.28
N ALA A 18 3.89 -14.16 8.21
CA ALA A 18 3.41 -12.83 7.90
C ALA A 18 4.61 -11.94 7.54
N VAL A 19 4.77 -11.64 6.26
CA VAL A 19 5.76 -10.65 5.78
C VAL A 19 5.19 -9.26 6.02
N ALA A 20 5.90 -8.44 6.80
CA ALA A 20 5.50 -7.05 7.08
C ALA A 20 5.84 -6.15 5.87
N THR A 21 4.97 -6.13 4.87
CA THR A 21 5.09 -5.25 3.69
C THR A 21 4.45 -3.90 3.94
N VAL A 22 4.96 -2.87 3.26
CA VAL A 22 4.40 -1.51 3.39
C VAL A 22 3.14 -1.38 2.54
N THR A 23 2.01 -1.15 3.19
CA THR A 23 0.76 -0.82 2.51
C THR A 23 0.71 0.69 2.22
N PRO A 24 0.30 1.11 1.01
CA PRO A 24 0.12 2.52 0.70
C PRO A 24 -0.84 3.25 1.64
N ASN A 25 -0.43 4.42 2.11
CA ASN A 25 -1.28 5.31 2.89
C ASN A 25 -2.33 5.96 1.99
N ASN A 26 -3.59 5.86 2.42
CA ASN A 26 -4.73 6.36 1.67
C ASN A 26 -4.89 7.89 1.70
N ALA A 27 -4.24 8.65 2.59
CA ALA A 27 -4.44 10.11 2.71
C ALA A 27 -4.15 10.88 1.39
N GLY A 28 -3.24 10.33 0.57
CA GLY A 28 -2.90 10.83 -0.76
C GLY A 28 -3.71 10.21 -1.90
N ALA A 29 -4.75 9.42 -1.65
CA ALA A 29 -5.44 8.67 -2.71
C ALA A 29 -5.88 9.54 -3.91
N LYS A 30 -6.26 10.79 -3.64
CA LYS A 30 -6.65 11.76 -4.69
C LYS A 30 -5.53 12.11 -5.69
N ASN A 31 -4.25 11.94 -5.35
CA ASN A 31 -3.15 12.27 -6.25
C ASN A 31 -2.48 11.05 -6.90
N VAL A 32 -2.99 9.83 -6.68
CA VAL A 32 -2.45 8.62 -7.33
C VAL A 32 -2.70 8.68 -8.84
N GLY A 33 -1.63 8.53 -9.63
CA GLY A 33 -1.68 8.54 -11.10
C GLY A 33 -1.90 9.91 -11.74
N LEU A 34 -1.72 11.00 -10.99
CA LEU A 34 -1.75 12.35 -11.58
C LEU A 34 -0.41 12.73 -12.23
N GLY A 35 0.70 12.10 -11.84
CA GLY A 35 2.03 12.42 -12.38
C GLY A 35 2.54 13.82 -12.03
N THR A 36 2.01 14.43 -10.97
CA THR A 36 2.32 15.82 -10.56
C THR A 36 3.32 15.92 -9.41
N GLY A 37 3.89 14.81 -8.95
CA GLY A 37 4.79 14.77 -7.79
C GLY A 37 4.10 15.10 -6.46
N ALA A 38 2.76 15.05 -6.39
CA ALA A 38 1.99 15.48 -5.23
C ALA A 38 1.84 14.41 -4.13
N GLN A 39 2.32 13.18 -4.36
CA GLN A 39 2.31 12.12 -3.35
C GLN A 39 3.52 12.23 -2.43
N PHE A 40 3.26 12.14 -1.13
CA PHE A 40 4.30 12.08 -0.09
C PHE A 40 4.76 10.65 0.15
N ILE A 41 5.87 10.49 0.88
CA ILE A 41 6.37 9.19 1.33
C ILE A 41 5.25 8.39 2.00
N THR A 42 5.22 7.09 1.74
CA THR A 42 4.16 6.12 2.06
C THR A 42 2.87 6.25 1.26
N GLY A 43 2.66 7.31 0.48
CA GLY A 43 1.52 7.41 -0.43
C GLY A 43 1.56 6.36 -1.54
N GLY A 44 0.40 5.98 -2.08
CA GLY A 44 0.33 5.12 -3.27
C GLY A 44 0.84 5.83 -4.52
N CYS A 45 1.41 5.07 -5.45
CA CYS A 45 1.89 5.56 -6.74
C CYS A 45 1.77 4.49 -7.82
N VAL A 46 1.61 4.92 -9.07
CA VAL A 46 1.71 4.06 -10.25
C VAL A 46 3.00 4.29 -11.03
N SER A 47 3.71 5.38 -10.75
CA SER A 47 5.04 5.68 -11.30
C SER A 47 5.79 6.69 -10.42
N ASN A 48 7.09 6.87 -10.69
CA ASN A 48 7.91 7.91 -10.03
C ASN A 48 7.31 9.31 -10.14
N ALA A 49 6.58 9.61 -11.22
CA ALA A 49 5.97 10.92 -11.46
C ALA A 49 4.89 11.28 -10.42
N ASP A 50 4.32 10.30 -9.71
CA ASP A 50 3.35 10.60 -8.66
C ASP A 50 4.03 11.14 -7.39
N CYS A 51 5.27 10.75 -7.12
CA CYS A 51 5.95 10.96 -5.85
C CYS A 51 6.78 12.25 -5.83
N SER A 52 6.62 13.08 -4.80
CA SER A 52 7.49 14.24 -4.55
C SER A 52 8.95 13.84 -4.39
N SER A 53 9.22 12.60 -3.95
CA SER A 53 10.56 12.05 -3.81
C SER A 53 11.14 11.49 -5.11
N ALA A 54 10.40 11.55 -6.23
CA ALA A 54 10.73 10.90 -7.50
C ALA A 54 10.99 9.38 -7.41
N CYS A 55 10.57 8.73 -6.33
CA CYS A 55 10.78 7.32 -6.09
C CYS A 55 9.46 6.62 -5.71
N CYS A 56 8.88 5.93 -6.69
CA CYS A 56 7.83 4.95 -6.51
C CYS A 56 8.48 3.56 -6.39
N ALA A 57 8.32 2.91 -5.24
CA ALA A 57 8.91 1.61 -4.98
C ALA A 57 7.85 0.50 -4.93
N ASN A 58 8.14 -0.66 -5.51
CA ASN A 58 7.29 -1.84 -5.33
C ASN A 58 7.39 -2.29 -3.87
N ASN A 59 6.26 -2.55 -3.22
CA ASN A 59 6.20 -3.01 -1.84
C ASN A 59 6.43 -4.53 -1.67
N GLY A 60 6.85 -5.22 -2.73
CA GLY A 60 7.04 -6.68 -2.76
C GLY A 60 5.76 -7.46 -3.06
N LEU A 61 4.62 -6.77 -3.26
CA LEU A 61 3.32 -7.37 -3.60
C LEU A 61 2.76 -6.84 -4.92
N GLY A 62 3.56 -6.11 -5.70
CA GLY A 62 3.13 -5.51 -6.97
C GLY A 62 2.35 -4.21 -6.80
N ALA A 63 2.42 -3.57 -5.63
CA ALA A 63 1.81 -2.25 -5.40
C ALA A 63 2.89 -1.19 -5.15
N GLY A 64 2.71 -0.02 -5.77
CA GLY A 64 3.64 1.10 -5.65
C GLY A 64 3.43 1.92 -4.38
N VAL A 65 4.53 2.23 -3.70
CA VAL A 65 4.57 3.12 -2.54
C VAL A 65 5.68 4.17 -2.71
N CYS A 66 5.32 5.43 -2.57
CA CYS A 66 6.28 6.52 -2.59
C CYS A 66 7.27 6.36 -1.44
N SER A 67 8.55 6.40 -1.75
CA SER A 67 9.63 6.11 -0.81
C SER A 67 10.73 7.15 -0.91
N ALA A 68 11.44 7.40 0.18
CA ALA A 68 12.72 8.08 0.09
C ALA A 68 13.72 7.10 -0.55
N GLU A 69 14.69 7.61 -1.32
CA GLU A 69 15.68 6.76 -2.00
C GLU A 69 16.40 5.82 -1.02
N ALA A 70 16.82 6.35 0.14
CA ALA A 70 17.47 5.57 1.20
C ALA A 70 16.60 4.44 1.78
N ALA A 71 15.27 4.53 1.64
CA ALA A 71 14.31 3.56 2.17
C ALA A 71 13.69 2.67 1.08
N ALA A 72 14.11 2.79 -0.17
CA ALA A 72 13.48 2.11 -1.31
C ALA A 72 13.68 0.59 -1.31
N LEU A 73 14.61 0.07 -0.52
CA LEU A 73 14.90 -1.37 -0.36
C LEU A 73 14.56 -1.90 1.04
N GLN A 74 13.96 -1.07 1.90
CA GLN A 74 13.65 -1.43 3.28
C GLN A 74 12.22 -1.97 3.38
N ASN A 75 11.92 -2.78 4.41
CA ASN A 75 10.58 -3.32 4.66
C ASN A 75 9.96 -4.09 3.46
N GLY A 76 10.79 -4.88 2.78
CA GLY A 76 10.34 -5.72 1.66
C GLY A 76 10.09 -4.96 0.36
N LYS A 77 10.55 -3.70 0.26
CA LYS A 77 10.50 -2.95 -1.00
C LYS A 77 11.61 -3.39 -1.96
N GLU A 78 11.35 -3.24 -3.24
CA GLU A 78 12.22 -3.75 -4.32
C GLU A 78 12.95 -2.64 -5.11
N GLY A 79 13.00 -1.42 -4.57
CA GLY A 79 13.69 -0.27 -5.17
C GLY A 79 12.76 0.72 -5.89
N CYS A 80 13.30 1.89 -6.24
CA CYS A 80 12.59 2.94 -6.98
C CYS A 80 12.40 2.57 -8.47
N GLY A 81 11.50 3.26 -9.16
CA GLY A 81 11.26 3.05 -10.59
C GLY A 81 10.18 2.02 -10.88
N PHE A 82 9.36 1.67 -9.89
CA PHE A 82 8.18 0.85 -10.12
C PHE A 82 7.21 1.58 -11.05
N VAL A 83 6.81 0.89 -12.11
CA VAL A 83 5.74 1.29 -13.03
C VAL A 83 4.65 0.25 -12.93
N ASP A 84 3.48 0.65 -12.46
CA ASP A 84 2.38 -0.27 -12.18
C ASP A 84 1.79 -0.84 -13.50
N PRO A 85 1.91 -2.16 -13.75
CA PRO A 85 1.34 -2.79 -14.94
C PRO A 85 -0.20 -2.73 -14.96
N ASN A 86 -0.84 -2.48 -13.82
CA ASN A 86 -2.28 -2.34 -13.67
C ASN A 86 -2.68 -0.93 -13.19
N SER A 87 -1.94 0.08 -13.61
CA SER A 87 -2.13 1.49 -13.20
C SER A 87 -3.58 1.97 -13.32
N ALA A 88 -4.32 1.58 -14.36
CA ALA A 88 -5.72 1.95 -14.53
C ALA A 88 -6.61 1.47 -13.38
N ALA A 89 -6.44 0.22 -12.92
CA ALA A 89 -7.20 -0.32 -11.80
C ALA A 89 -6.77 0.33 -10.47
N THR A 90 -5.48 0.56 -10.28
CA THR A 90 -4.94 1.24 -9.09
C THR A 90 -5.49 2.66 -8.97
N ILE A 91 -5.54 3.42 -10.07
CA ILE A 91 -6.12 4.77 -10.11
C ILE A 91 -7.63 4.71 -9.83
N ALA A 92 -8.35 3.74 -10.38
CA ALA A 92 -9.78 3.55 -10.10
C ALA A 92 -10.03 3.25 -8.61
N ALA A 93 -9.22 2.37 -8.00
CA ALA A 93 -9.29 2.06 -6.58
C ALA A 93 -8.98 3.28 -5.71
N ALA A 94 -7.97 4.09 -6.09
CA ALA A 94 -7.64 5.32 -5.39
C ALA A 94 -8.79 6.34 -5.46
N LYS A 95 -9.45 6.50 -6.62
CA LYS A 95 -10.66 7.33 -6.74
C LYS A 95 -11.80 6.83 -5.87
N ALA A 96 -12.03 5.52 -5.83
CA ALA A 96 -13.03 4.92 -4.94
C ALA A 96 -12.68 5.16 -3.46
N GLN A 97 -11.39 5.14 -3.11
CA GLN A 97 -10.93 5.47 -1.76
C GLN A 97 -11.20 6.93 -1.40
N VAL A 98 -11.04 7.88 -2.34
CA VAL A 98 -11.42 9.28 -2.13
C VAL A 98 -12.91 9.41 -1.80
N GLN A 99 -13.79 8.66 -2.48
CA GLN A 99 -15.23 8.66 -2.18
C GLN A 99 -15.50 8.14 -0.77
N LYS A 100 -14.80 7.08 -0.33
CA LYS A 100 -14.93 6.52 1.03
C LYS A 100 -14.41 7.46 2.12
N GLN A 101 -13.37 8.23 1.80
CA GLN A 101 -12.78 9.23 2.70
C GLN A 101 -13.64 10.46 2.90
N GLY A 102 -14.82 10.50 2.24
CA GLY A 102 -15.84 11.55 2.28
C GLY A 102 -15.60 12.51 3.42
N PHE A 103 -15.12 13.71 3.07
CA PHE A 103 -14.79 14.77 4.02
C PHE A 103 -15.98 15.01 4.94
N ARG A 104 -16.06 14.26 6.04
CA ARG A 104 -16.88 14.64 7.17
C ARG A 104 -16.14 15.84 7.72
N ARG A 105 -16.53 17.02 7.24
CA ARG A 105 -16.17 18.30 7.82
C ARG A 105 -16.69 18.24 9.24
N VAL A 106 -15.89 17.71 10.16
CA VAL A 106 -16.14 17.83 11.58
C VAL A 106 -15.87 19.30 11.85
N VAL A 107 -16.92 20.11 11.71
CA VAL A 107 -16.93 21.41 12.34
C VAL A 107 -16.83 21.07 13.82
N ARG A 108 -15.65 21.22 14.40
CA ARG A 108 -15.58 21.33 15.85
C ARG A 108 -16.29 22.66 16.13
N GLU A 109 -17.56 22.57 16.51
CA GLU A 109 -18.22 23.65 17.23
C GLU A 109 -17.23 23.98 18.35
N SER A 110 -16.60 25.15 18.27
CA SER A 110 -15.78 25.63 19.36
C SER A 110 -16.71 25.73 20.55
N GLU A 111 -16.58 24.78 21.48
CA GLU A 111 -17.11 24.87 22.82
C GLU A 111 -16.66 26.23 23.34
N ALA A 112 -17.62 27.16 23.39
CA ALA A 112 -17.49 28.40 24.10
C ALA A 112 -17.49 28.01 25.58
N GLU A 113 -16.31 27.76 26.10
CA GLU A 113 -16.06 27.84 27.53
C GLU A 113 -15.87 29.31 27.90
N GLU A 114 -16.90 29.79 28.61
CA GLU A 114 -17.02 30.96 29.51
C GLU A 114 -17.03 32.38 28.95
#